data_AF-A0A3S5E312-F1
#
_entry.id   AF-A0A3S5E312-F1
#
_cell.length_a   1.000
_cell.length_b   1.000
_cell.length_c   1.000
_cell.angle_alpha   90.00
_cell.angle_beta   90.00
_cell.angle_gamma   90.00
#
_symmetry.space_group_name_H-M   'P 1'
#
loop_
_entity.id
_entity.type
_entity.pdbx_description
1 polymer ?
#
loop_
_entity_poly.entity_id
_entity_poly.type
_entity_poly.pdbx_seq_one_letter_code
_entity_poly.pdbx_strand_id
1 'polypeptide(L)'
;MMKLFFKVGLIILVLNCTFSCNKQCNVKGILVSELLIVVSKEKSINYCDLLSSALNGNNEAIKELSLLEFNDSTGYDHGSVLVELILKIGEDKYLKGVEPLNVKQKKLVQSYLDVGLEYGNISHIKEKRLDKVFPTIDTYLTME
;
A
#
# COMPACT_ATOMS: atom_id res chain seq x y z
N MET A 1 -45.48 16.15 28.74
CA MET A 1 -44.03 16.05 29.02
C MET A 1 -43.43 14.68 28.68
N MET A 2 -44.06 13.55 29.06
CA MET A 2 -43.52 12.20 28.78
C MET A 2 -43.33 11.84 27.29
N LYS A 3 -44.15 12.38 26.38
CA LYS A 3 -44.01 12.19 24.92
C LYS A 3 -42.82 12.92 24.29
N LEU A 4 -42.26 13.93 24.97
CA LEU A 4 -41.14 14.71 24.45
C LEU A 4 -39.80 13.99 24.68
N PHE A 5 -39.65 13.36 25.84
CA PHE A 5 -38.46 12.57 26.20
C PHE A 5 -38.29 11.32 25.33
N PHE A 6 -39.40 10.69 24.91
CA PHE A 6 -39.36 9.52 24.03
C PHE A 6 -38.89 9.85 22.61
N LYS A 7 -39.21 11.06 22.11
CA LYS A 7 -38.72 11.54 20.79
C LYS A 7 -37.24 11.92 20.82
N VAL A 8 -36.76 12.48 21.92
CA VAL A 8 -35.33 12.86 22.09
C VAL A 8 -34.44 11.62 22.22
N GLY A 9 -34.89 10.58 22.95
CA GLY A 9 -34.16 9.32 23.06
C GLY A 9 -34.02 8.57 21.73
N LEU A 10 -35.05 8.61 20.87
CA LEU A 10 -35.03 7.97 19.55
C LEU A 10 -34.05 8.69 18.58
N ILE A 11 -33.94 10.01 18.67
CA ILE A 11 -33.01 10.80 17.84
C ILE A 11 -31.55 10.51 18.21
N ILE A 12 -31.24 10.35 19.50
CA ILE A 12 -29.88 10.03 19.98
C ILE A 12 -29.45 8.62 19.56
N LEU A 13 -30.38 7.66 19.47
CA LEU A 13 -30.07 6.29 19.02
C LEU A 13 -29.73 6.23 17.52
N VAL A 14 -30.39 7.05 16.69
CA VAL A 14 -30.15 7.10 15.23
C VAL A 14 -28.86 7.86 14.89
N LEU A 15 -28.44 8.82 15.72
CA LEU A 15 -27.19 9.59 15.54
C LEU A 15 -25.90 8.80 15.85
N ASN A 16 -25.99 7.64 16.50
CA ASN A 16 -24.81 6.80 16.79
C ASN A 16 -24.45 5.82 15.67
N CYS A 17 -25.25 5.73 14.59
CA CYS A 17 -24.95 4.84 13.46
C CYS A 17 -24.15 5.52 12.32
N THR A 18 -23.82 6.80 12.40
CA THR A 18 -23.19 7.54 11.28
C THR A 18 -21.67 7.64 11.34
N PHE A 19 -21.00 7.00 12.31
CA PHE A 19 -19.53 7.01 12.39
C PHE A 19 -18.84 5.71 11.95
N SER A 20 -19.55 4.81 11.25
CA SER A 20 -18.87 3.81 10.43
C SER A 20 -18.42 4.44 9.11
N CYS A 21 -17.48 5.40 9.20
CA CYS A 21 -16.67 5.73 8.04
C CYS A 21 -15.76 4.51 7.81
N ASN A 22 -16.14 3.64 6.88
CA ASN A 22 -15.18 2.75 6.23
C ASN A 22 -14.11 3.65 5.59
N LYS A 23 -13.06 3.98 6.35
CA LYS A 23 -11.88 4.69 5.85
C LYS A 23 -11.11 3.71 4.99
N GLN A 24 -11.65 3.45 3.80
CA GLN A 24 -10.89 2.80 2.75
C GLN A 24 -9.69 3.69 2.47
N CYS A 25 -8.50 3.11 2.60
CA CYS A 25 -7.27 3.83 2.39
C CYS A 25 -7.06 3.99 0.89
N ASN A 26 -7.37 5.18 0.39
CA ASN A 26 -7.13 5.58 -0.99
C ASN A 26 -6.16 6.77 -0.99
N VAL A 27 -4.94 6.54 -1.47
CA VAL A 27 -3.90 7.57 -1.49
C VAL A 27 -3.53 7.86 -2.94
N LYS A 28 -3.92 9.04 -3.44
CA LYS A 28 -3.70 9.49 -4.83
C LYS A 28 -4.15 8.47 -5.90
N GLY A 29 -5.23 7.75 -5.62
CA GLY A 29 -5.80 6.76 -6.52
C GLY A 29 -5.28 5.33 -6.32
N ILE A 30 -4.32 5.11 -5.41
CA ILE A 30 -3.90 3.77 -4.99
C ILE A 30 -4.85 3.28 -3.92
N LEU A 31 -5.59 2.21 -4.21
CA LEU A 31 -6.51 1.57 -3.28
C LEU A 31 -5.77 0.51 -2.46
N VAL A 32 -5.67 0.71 -1.15
CA VAL A 32 -5.09 -0.29 -0.24
C VAL A 32 -6.21 -1.19 0.28
N SER A 33 -6.00 -2.50 0.22
CA SER A 33 -6.98 -3.49 0.67
C SER A 33 -7.26 -3.37 2.17
N GLU A 34 -8.48 -3.72 2.60
CA GLU A 34 -8.84 -3.71 4.02
C GLU A 34 -7.95 -4.67 4.82
N LEU A 35 -7.66 -5.84 4.26
CA LEU A 35 -6.78 -6.84 4.88
C LEU A 35 -5.39 -6.26 5.17
N LEU A 36 -4.77 -5.60 4.20
CA LEU A 36 -3.46 -4.98 4.36
C LEU A 36 -3.48 -3.87 5.42
N ILE A 37 -4.56 -3.10 5.51
CA ILE A 37 -4.72 -2.10 6.58
C ILE A 37 -4.84 -2.74 7.96
N VAL A 38 -5.61 -3.82 8.10
CA VAL A 38 -5.78 -4.53 9.37
C VAL A 38 -4.45 -5.12 9.83
N VAL A 39 -3.78 -5.89 8.97
CA VAL A 39 -2.50 -6.55 9.31
C VAL A 39 -1.40 -5.51 9.58
N SER A 40 -1.37 -4.40 8.85
CA SER A 40 -0.43 -3.30 9.12
C SER A 40 -0.63 -2.71 10.52
N LYS A 41 -1.89 -2.51 10.93
CA LYS A 41 -2.20 -1.98 12.28
C LYS A 41 -1.79 -2.94 13.39
N GLU A 42 -1.96 -4.25 13.20
CA GLU A 42 -1.49 -5.27 14.15
C GLU A 42 0.03 -5.20 14.33
N LYS A 43 0.76 -4.82 13.27
CA LYS A 43 2.20 -4.54 13.29
C LYS A 43 2.56 -3.12 13.74
N SER A 44 1.61 -2.33 14.22
CA SER A 44 1.78 -0.91 14.60
C SER A 44 2.27 0.00 13.48
N ILE A 45 1.96 -0.34 12.23
CA ILE A 45 2.32 0.44 11.04
C ILE A 45 1.13 1.26 10.57
N ASN A 46 1.31 2.57 10.43
CA ASN A 46 0.35 3.43 9.76
C ASN A 46 0.60 3.43 8.24
N TYR A 47 0.10 2.38 7.58
CA TYR A 47 0.41 2.09 6.18
C TYR A 47 0.00 3.22 5.22
N CYS A 48 -1.15 3.86 5.44
CA CYS A 48 -1.64 4.94 4.58
C CYS A 48 -0.76 6.18 4.62
N ASP A 49 -0.31 6.56 5.82
CA ASP A 49 0.54 7.72 5.98
C ASP A 49 1.93 7.44 5.41
N LEU A 50 2.44 6.23 5.58
CA LEU A 50 3.69 5.78 4.98
C LEU A 50 3.61 5.80 3.44
N LEU A 51 2.55 5.25 2.86
CA LEU A 51 2.29 5.30 1.41
C LEU A 51 2.14 6.75 0.90
N SER A 52 1.43 7.61 1.63
CA SER A 52 1.29 9.03 1.29
C SER A 52 2.64 9.75 1.27
N SER A 53 3.49 9.49 2.26
CA SER A 53 4.85 10.02 2.34
C SER A 53 5.71 9.53 1.15
N ALA A 54 5.65 8.23 0.84
CA ALA A 54 6.35 7.66 -0.31
C ALA A 54 5.88 8.27 -1.65
N LEU A 55 4.57 8.46 -1.83
CA LEU A 55 3.97 9.14 -2.98
C LEU A 55 4.29 10.64 -3.07
N ASN A 56 4.80 11.24 -2.01
CA ASN A 56 5.34 12.61 -2.00
C ASN A 56 6.85 12.63 -2.27
N GLY A 57 7.45 11.46 -2.55
CA GLY A 57 8.85 11.33 -2.90
C GLY A 57 9.79 11.34 -1.70
N ASN A 58 9.32 11.01 -0.50
CA ASN A 58 10.20 10.80 0.65
C ASN A 58 10.96 9.47 0.46
N ASN A 59 12.30 9.54 0.38
CA ASN A 59 13.14 8.38 0.07
C ASN A 59 13.13 7.35 1.21
N GLU A 60 13.17 7.81 2.46
CA GLU A 60 13.08 6.95 3.63
C GLU A 60 11.73 6.21 3.68
N ALA A 61 10.64 6.90 3.36
CA ALA A 61 9.31 6.28 3.30
C ALA A 61 9.19 5.26 2.16
N ILE A 62 9.78 5.54 0.99
CA ILE A 62 9.85 4.58 -0.12
C ILE A 62 10.60 3.33 0.36
N LYS A 63 11.77 3.51 0.98
CA LYS A 63 12.58 2.41 1.51
C LYS A 63 11.81 1.59 2.55
N GLU A 64 11.26 2.25 3.56
CA GLU A 64 10.54 1.60 4.65
C GLU A 64 9.33 0.82 4.12
N LEU A 65 8.53 1.43 3.25
CA LEU A 65 7.37 0.78 2.64
C LEU A 65 7.79 -0.46 1.85
N SER A 66 8.86 -0.38 1.07
CA SER A 66 9.36 -1.48 0.22
C SER A 66 9.90 -2.66 1.02
N LEU A 67 10.25 -2.45 2.29
CA LEU A 67 10.81 -3.46 3.19
C LEU A 67 9.81 -4.02 4.19
N LEU A 68 8.54 -3.62 4.13
CA LEU A 68 7.53 -4.18 5.00
C LEU A 68 7.31 -5.65 4.68
N GLU A 69 7.46 -6.50 5.69
CA GLU A 69 7.26 -7.94 5.55
C GLU A 69 5.81 -8.33 5.89
N PHE A 70 5.09 -8.84 4.91
CA PHE A 70 3.78 -9.43 5.02
C PHE A 70 3.78 -10.87 4.50
N ASN A 71 2.99 -11.72 5.17
CA ASN A 71 2.81 -13.12 4.80
C ASN A 71 1.48 -13.31 4.03
N ASP A 72 1.37 -14.46 3.37
CA ASP A 72 0.16 -14.93 2.72
C ASP A 72 -0.45 -13.90 1.74
N SER A 73 -1.77 -13.85 1.64
CA SER A 73 -2.49 -12.97 0.72
C SER A 73 -2.16 -11.49 0.90
N THR A 74 -1.77 -11.08 2.11
CA THR A 74 -1.40 -9.69 2.41
C THR A 74 -0.14 -9.27 1.67
N GLY A 75 0.77 -10.21 1.40
CA GLY A 75 1.97 -9.97 0.58
C GLY A 75 1.64 -9.61 -0.87
N TYR A 76 0.59 -10.23 -1.44
CA TYR A 76 0.14 -9.90 -2.80
C TYR A 76 -0.45 -8.49 -2.88
N ASP A 77 -1.29 -8.14 -1.90
CA ASP A 77 -1.85 -6.79 -1.79
C ASP A 77 -0.75 -5.74 -1.64
N HIS A 78 0.26 -6.05 -0.82
CA HIS A 78 1.42 -5.18 -0.63
C HIS A 78 2.22 -5.01 -1.93
N GLY A 79 2.51 -6.11 -2.63
CA GLY A 79 3.18 -6.08 -3.93
C GLY A 79 2.45 -5.22 -4.95
N SER A 80 1.11 -5.36 -5.04
CA SER A 80 0.29 -4.53 -5.93
C SER A 80 0.42 -3.03 -5.61
N VAL A 81 0.46 -2.66 -4.33
CA VAL A 81 0.66 -1.26 -3.91
C VAL A 81 2.05 -0.75 -4.33
N LEU A 82 3.11 -1.56 -4.17
CA LEU A 82 4.45 -1.15 -4.60
C LEU A 82 4.54 -0.94 -6.12
N VAL A 83 3.90 -1.79 -6.91
CA VAL A 83 3.83 -1.61 -8.37
C VAL A 83 3.10 -0.30 -8.71
N GLU A 84 1.93 -0.05 -8.12
CA GLU A 84 1.23 1.22 -8.36
C GLU A 84 2.02 2.45 -7.89
N LEU A 85 2.75 2.34 -6.78
CA LEU A 85 3.65 3.39 -6.32
C LEU A 85 4.69 3.72 -7.39
N ILE A 86 5.39 2.72 -7.92
CA ILE A 86 6.41 2.90 -8.96
C ILE A 86 5.79 3.53 -10.21
N LEU A 87 4.60 3.09 -10.64
CA LEU A 87 3.90 3.69 -11.78
C LEU A 87 3.55 5.16 -11.56
N LYS A 88 3.26 5.55 -10.32
CA LYS A 88 2.92 6.94 -9.98
C LYS A 88 4.14 7.85 -9.88
N ILE A 89 5.26 7.37 -9.32
CA ILE A 89 6.44 8.21 -9.04
C ILE A 89 7.57 8.05 -10.06
N GLY A 90 7.54 7.00 -10.87
CA GLY A 90 8.57 6.62 -11.83
C GLY A 90 9.71 5.80 -11.21
N GLU A 91 10.37 4.98 -12.04
CA GLU A 91 11.48 4.12 -11.63
C GLU A 91 12.62 4.90 -10.97
N ASP A 92 13.08 5.99 -11.61
CA ASP A 92 14.19 6.81 -11.11
C ASP A 92 13.95 7.33 -9.68
N LYS A 93 12.70 7.66 -9.37
CA LYS A 93 12.35 8.18 -8.04
C LYS A 93 12.27 7.06 -7.02
N TYR A 94 11.71 5.92 -7.39
CA TYR A 94 11.68 4.74 -6.52
C TYR A 94 13.09 4.24 -6.21
N LEU A 95 13.96 4.17 -7.24
CA LEU A 95 15.36 3.75 -7.11
C LEU A 95 16.14 4.59 -6.09
N LYS A 96 15.95 5.91 -6.06
CA LYS A 96 16.59 6.77 -5.04
C LYS A 96 16.22 6.39 -3.60
N GLY A 97 15.07 5.77 -3.37
CA GLY A 97 14.68 5.25 -2.06
C GLY A 97 15.31 3.89 -1.76
N VAL A 98 15.42 3.01 -2.77
CA VAL A 98 15.85 1.63 -2.60
C VAL A 98 17.31 1.35 -2.96
N GLU A 99 18.07 2.31 -3.46
CA GLU A 99 19.51 2.20 -3.76
C GLU A 99 20.36 1.72 -2.56
N PRO A 100 20.06 2.07 -1.29
CA PRO A 100 20.86 1.62 -0.14
C PRO A 100 20.59 0.17 0.32
N LEU A 101 19.82 -0.62 -0.44
CA LEU A 101 19.41 -1.97 -0.03
C LEU A 101 20.54 -3.00 -0.22
N ASN A 102 20.69 -3.88 0.75
CA ASN A 102 21.56 -5.05 0.63
C ASN A 102 20.90 -6.16 -0.20
N VAL A 103 21.67 -7.19 -0.57
CA VAL A 103 21.20 -8.32 -1.39
C VAL A 103 19.93 -8.99 -0.86
N LYS A 104 19.82 -9.21 0.46
CA LYS A 104 18.62 -9.83 1.06
C LYS A 104 17.41 -8.94 0.88
N GLN A 105 17.57 -7.64 1.13
CA GLN A 105 16.52 -6.64 0.97
C GLN A 105 16.09 -6.49 -0.49
N LYS A 106 17.04 -6.51 -1.43
CA LYS A 106 16.73 -6.51 -2.87
C LYS A 106 15.85 -7.70 -3.26
N LYS A 107 16.20 -8.91 -2.80
CA LYS A 107 15.39 -10.13 -3.05
C LYS A 107 13.98 -10.03 -2.47
N LEU A 108 13.82 -9.43 -1.28
CA LEU A 108 12.51 -9.17 -0.70
C LEU A 108 11.68 -8.25 -1.60
N VAL A 109 12.25 -7.10 -1.99
CA VAL A 109 11.57 -6.14 -2.89
C VAL A 109 11.20 -6.79 -4.21
N GLN A 110 12.15 -7.51 -4.83
CA GLN A 110 11.91 -8.23 -6.09
C GLN A 110 10.74 -9.19 -5.96
N SER A 111 10.69 -10.00 -4.88
CA SER A 111 9.60 -10.95 -4.67
C SER A 111 8.23 -10.27 -4.59
N TYR A 112 8.13 -9.09 -3.96
CA TYR A 112 6.88 -8.33 -3.89
C TYR A 112 6.50 -7.72 -5.24
N LEU A 113 7.46 -7.21 -6.01
CA LEU A 113 7.18 -6.67 -7.33
C LEU A 113 6.73 -7.77 -8.30
N ASP A 114 7.36 -8.94 -8.26
CA ASP A 114 7.00 -10.08 -9.10
C ASP A 114 5.55 -10.53 -8.82
N VAL A 115 5.17 -10.73 -7.56
CA VAL A 115 3.79 -11.13 -7.23
C VAL A 115 2.79 -9.99 -7.44
N GLY A 116 3.21 -8.74 -7.26
CA GLY A 116 2.39 -7.56 -7.53
C GLY A 116 2.07 -7.41 -9.02
N LEU A 117 3.03 -7.71 -9.90
CA LEU A 117 2.80 -7.73 -11.34
C LEU A 117 2.00 -8.96 -11.79
N GLU A 118 2.22 -10.12 -11.16
CA GLU A 118 1.54 -11.36 -11.55
C GLU A 118 0.06 -11.35 -11.14
N TYR A 119 -0.24 -10.92 -9.91
CA TYR A 119 -1.55 -11.05 -9.28
C TYR A 119 -2.25 -9.73 -8.99
N GLY A 120 -1.53 -8.60 -9.05
CA GLY A 120 -2.12 -7.28 -8.85
C GLY A 120 -3.15 -6.96 -9.91
N ASN A 121 -4.28 -6.38 -9.50
CA ASN A 121 -5.35 -5.99 -10.41
C ASN A 121 -5.08 -4.62 -11.06
N ILE A 122 -3.95 -4.51 -11.77
CA ILE A 122 -3.49 -3.26 -12.37
C ILE A 122 -3.94 -3.24 -13.83
N SER A 123 -5.17 -2.78 -14.04
CA SER A 123 -5.94 -2.91 -15.30
C SER A 123 -5.28 -2.37 -16.57
N HIS A 124 -4.26 -1.52 -16.45
CA HIS A 124 -3.58 -0.86 -17.57
C HIS A 124 -2.24 -1.51 -17.94
N ILE A 125 -1.82 -2.56 -17.23
CA ILE A 125 -0.59 -3.30 -17.51
C ILE A 125 -0.96 -4.72 -17.93
N LYS A 126 -0.56 -5.10 -19.16
CA LYS A 126 -0.70 -6.47 -19.66
C LYS A 126 0.55 -7.32 -19.43
N GLU A 127 1.69 -6.65 -19.29
CA GLU A 127 2.98 -7.29 -19.08
C GLU A 127 3.20 -7.57 -17.60
N LYS A 128 3.62 -8.79 -17.27
CA LYS A 128 3.74 -9.23 -15.87
C LYS A 128 5.19 -9.39 -15.43
N ARG A 129 6.14 -9.27 -16.35
CA ARG A 129 7.56 -9.45 -16.04
C ARG A 129 8.21 -8.16 -15.58
N LEU A 130 8.91 -8.21 -14.46
CA LEU A 130 9.61 -7.07 -13.88
C LEU A 130 10.60 -6.42 -14.85
N ASP A 131 11.41 -7.20 -15.58
CA ASP A 131 12.37 -6.71 -16.57
C ASP A 131 11.73 -5.96 -17.75
N LYS A 132 10.44 -6.15 -17.97
CA LYS A 132 9.68 -5.49 -19.04
C LYS A 132 8.93 -4.27 -18.56
N VAL A 133 8.42 -4.30 -17.34
CA VAL A 133 7.66 -3.19 -16.76
C VAL A 133 8.58 -2.15 -16.14
N PHE A 134 9.61 -2.59 -15.40
CA PHE A 134 10.57 -1.73 -14.70
C PHE A 134 12.02 -2.19 -14.92
N PRO A 135 12.57 -2.07 -16.15
CA PRO A 135 13.89 -2.60 -16.50
C PRO A 135 15.04 -2.06 -15.65
N THR A 136 14.98 -0.80 -15.21
CA THR A 136 16.05 -0.18 -14.41
C THR A 136 16.02 -0.73 -12.99
N ILE A 137 14.82 -0.89 -12.42
CA ILE A 137 14.63 -1.55 -11.12
C ILE A 137 15.06 -3.00 -11.17
N ASP A 138 14.67 -3.76 -12.21
CA ASP A 138 15.06 -5.17 -12.38
C ASP A 138 16.59 -5.35 -12.38
N THR A 139 17.28 -4.52 -13.17
CA THR A 139 18.74 -4.50 -13.23
C THR A 139 19.34 -4.26 -11.84
N TYR A 140 18.84 -3.26 -11.10
CA TYR A 140 19.35 -2.93 -9.77
C TYR A 140 19.14 -4.08 -8.75
N LEU A 141 17.98 -4.72 -8.79
CA LEU A 141 17.60 -5.78 -7.84
C LEU A 141 18.35 -7.09 -8.08
N THR A 142 18.79 -7.35 -9.31
CA THR A 142 19.52 -8.56 -9.69
C THR A 142 21.04 -8.46 -9.51
N MET A 143 21.59 -7.27 -9.25
CA MET A 143 23.01 -7.07 -8.94
C MET A 143 23.36 -7.57 -7.54
N GLU A 144 24.38 -8.43 -7.46
CA GLU A 144 25.01 -8.94 -6.23
C GLU A 144 25.78 -7.86 -5.46
#